data_AF-F1LGU4-F1
#
_entry.id   AF-F1LGU4-F1
#
_cell.length_a   1.000
_cell.length_b   1.000
_cell.length_c   1.000
_cell.angle_alpha   90.00
_cell.angle_beta   90.00
_cell.angle_gamma   90.00
#
_symmetry.space_group_name_H-M   'P 1'
#
loop_
_entity.id
_entity.type
_entity.pdbx_description
1 polymer ?
#
loop_
_entity_poly.entity_id
_entity_poly.type
_entity_poly.pdbx_seq_one_letter_code
_entity_poly.pdbx_strand_id
1 'polypeptide(L)'
;MSIERTLYFLKKIGFRHDDDLADRMHYVITSNALIIAASICTYKTFDNSALECMTPSSFPKPWITYAENYCWAQDTYYVQP
;
A
#
# COMPACT_ATOMS: atom_id res chain seq x y z
N MET A 1 -6.58 -0.50 22.25
CA MET A 1 -5.16 -0.17 22.01
C MET A 1 -4.64 0.52 23.27
N SER A 2 -3.70 -0.09 24.01
CA SER A 2 -3.28 0.36 25.35
C SER A 2 -2.57 1.72 25.27
N ILE A 3 -3.01 2.68 26.08
CA ILE A 3 -2.54 4.08 26.14
C ILE A 3 -1.02 4.14 26.43
N GLU A 4 -0.47 3.14 27.11
CA GLU A 4 0.97 3.05 27.36
C GLU A 4 1.79 2.87 26.08
N ARG A 5 1.25 2.15 25.08
CA ARG A 5 1.94 1.92 23.81
C ARG A 5 1.98 3.18 22.96
N THR A 6 0.92 3.98 22.98
CA THR A 6 0.90 5.26 22.27
C THR A 6 1.85 6.26 22.93
N LEU A 7 1.90 6.31 24.26
CA LEU A 7 2.86 7.15 24.99
C LEU A 7 4.32 6.73 24.74
N TYR A 8 4.60 5.43 24.73
CA TYR A 8 5.93 4.91 24.41
C TYR A 8 6.37 5.30 22.98
N PHE A 9 5.46 5.21 22.02
CA PHE A 9 5.73 5.58 20.63
C PHE A 9 6.00 7.09 20.49
N LEU A 10 5.19 7.94 21.14
CA LEU A 10 5.40 9.40 21.16
C LEU A 10 6.74 9.78 21.81
N LYS A 11 7.11 9.11 22.92
CA LYS A 11 8.43 9.31 23.55
C LYS A 11 9.58 8.91 22.63
N LYS A 12 9.40 7.88 21.80
CA LYS A 12 10.41 7.41 20.84
C LYS A 12 10.58 8.32 19.62
N ILE A 13 9.55 9.10 19.26
CA ILE A 13 9.63 10.15 18.23
C ILE A 13 10.37 11.41 18.75
N GLY A 14 10.36 11.62 20.08
CA GLY A 14 11.03 12.75 20.74
C GLY A 14 12.54 12.83 20.46
N PHE A 15 13.09 14.04 20.57
CA PHE A 15 14.52 14.30 20.41
C PHE A 15 15.32 13.73 21.57
N ARG A 16 16.20 12.76 21.30
CA ARG A 16 17.20 12.26 22.25
C ARG A 16 18.55 12.83 21.85
N HIS A 17 19.33 13.24 22.84
CA HIS A 17 20.59 13.95 22.64
C HIS A 17 21.67 13.10 21.95
N ASP A 18 21.57 11.76 22.03
CA ASP A 18 22.56 10.82 21.49
C ASP A 18 22.16 10.16 20.15
N ASP A 19 21.06 10.60 19.51
CA ASP A 19 20.59 9.99 18.26
C ASP A 19 21.18 10.72 17.03
N ASP A 20 21.99 10.04 16.24
CA ASP A 20 22.47 10.56 14.96
C ASP A 20 21.34 10.68 13.92
N LEU A 21 21.49 11.61 12.98
CA LEU A 21 20.51 11.80 11.90
C LEU A 21 20.34 10.55 11.04
N ALA A 22 21.42 9.79 10.82
CA ALA A 22 21.39 8.54 10.07
C ALA A 22 20.48 7.51 10.74
N ASP A 23 20.60 7.34 12.05
CA ASP A 23 19.76 6.41 12.82
C ASP A 23 18.28 6.81 12.69
N ARG A 24 17.98 8.11 12.87
CA ARG A 24 16.62 8.66 12.74
C ARG A 24 15.98 8.42 11.37
N MET A 25 16.76 8.54 10.30
CA MET A 25 16.28 8.24 8.95
C MET A 25 15.81 6.78 8.86
N HIS A 26 16.58 5.83 9.39
CA HIS A 26 16.26 4.41 9.25
C HIS A 26 15.12 3.94 10.18
N TYR A 27 15.13 4.29 11.48
CA TYR A 27 14.16 3.73 12.42
C TYR A 27 12.81 4.48 12.45
N VAL A 28 12.78 5.77 12.10
CA VAL A 28 11.53 6.54 12.01
C VAL A 28 11.13 6.75 10.55
N ILE A 29 11.97 7.44 9.77
CA ILE A 29 11.51 8.00 8.50
C ILE A 29 11.24 6.90 7.47
N THR A 30 12.24 6.06 7.15
CA THR A 30 12.12 5.01 6.15
C THR A 30 11.02 4.01 6.51
N SER A 31 10.99 3.54 7.76
CA SER A 31 9.97 2.58 8.22
C SER A 31 8.55 3.14 8.11
N ASN A 32 8.30 4.36 8.61
CA ASN A 32 6.97 4.96 8.51
C ASN A 32 6.61 5.33 7.07
N ALA A 33 7.58 5.74 6.24
CA ALA A 33 7.33 6.00 4.82
C ALA A 33 6.89 4.74 4.07
N LEU A 34 7.49 3.57 4.36
CA LEU A 34 7.08 2.29 3.79
C LEU A 34 5.67 1.89 4.24
N ILE A 35 5.34 2.10 5.53
CA ILE A 35 3.99 1.84 6.05
C ILE A 35 2.96 2.72 5.35
N ILE A 36 3.26 4.01 5.19
CA ILE A 36 2.38 4.96 4.50
C ILE A 36 2.22 4.53 3.02
N ALA A 37 3.31 4.24 2.32
CA ALA A 37 3.25 3.80 0.93
C ALA A 37 2.41 2.52 0.76
N ALA A 38 2.63 1.52 1.62
CA ALA A 38 1.85 0.28 1.62
C ALA A 38 0.36 0.53 1.89
N SER A 39 0.03 1.43 2.81
CA SER A 39 -1.37 1.80 3.09
C SER A 39 -2.04 2.47 1.89
N ILE A 40 -1.34 3.37 1.18
CA ILE A 40 -1.86 4.05 -0.01
C ILE A 40 -2.09 3.05 -1.14
N CYS A 41 -1.14 2.17 -1.40
CA CYS A 41 -1.28 1.12 -2.41
C CYS A 41 -2.48 0.20 -2.10
N THR A 42 -2.62 -0.20 -0.84
CA THR A 42 -3.72 -1.07 -0.40
C THR A 42 -5.07 -0.37 -0.48
N TYR A 43 -5.14 0.93 -0.15
CA TYR A 43 -6.37 1.71 -0.27
C TYR A 43 -6.90 1.72 -1.70
N LYS A 44 -6.00 1.84 -2.70
CA LYS A 44 -6.37 1.79 -4.12
C LYS A 44 -7.05 0.48 -4.52
N THR A 45 -6.70 -0.64 -3.90
CA THR A 45 -7.30 -1.94 -4.18
C THR A 45 -8.79 -2.01 -3.79
N PHE A 46 -9.25 -1.17 -2.85
CA PHE A 46 -10.62 -1.21 -2.33
C PHE A 46 -11.62 -0.31 -3.06
N ASP A 47 -11.14 0.70 -3.78
CA ASP A 47 -12.01 1.79 -4.25
C ASP A 47 -12.71 1.46 -5.57
N ASN A 48 -12.00 0.99 -6.60
CA ASN A 48 -12.52 0.99 -7.97
C ASN A 48 -12.04 -0.18 -8.86
N SER A 49 -11.69 -1.32 -8.26
CA SER A 49 -10.95 -2.46 -8.86
C SER A 49 -9.43 -2.23 -8.87
N ALA A 50 -8.67 -3.29 -8.60
CA ALA A 50 -7.22 -3.21 -8.48
C ALA A 50 -6.51 -3.06 -9.84
N LEU A 51 -7.19 -3.46 -10.92
CA LEU A 51 -6.69 -3.42 -12.30
C LEU A 51 -7.90 -3.42 -13.27
N GLU A 52 -7.98 -2.43 -14.14
CA GLU A 52 -8.95 -2.40 -15.24
C GLU A 52 -8.40 -3.19 -16.44
N CYS A 53 -9.18 -4.12 -16.98
CA CYS A 53 -8.79 -4.95 -18.10
C CYS A 53 -9.56 -4.59 -19.38
N MET A 54 -8.95 -4.83 -20.55
CA MET A 54 -9.62 -4.64 -21.83
C MET A 54 -10.61 -5.79 -22.07
N THR A 55 -11.87 -5.60 -21.67
CA THR A 55 -12.95 -6.56 -21.96
C THR A 55 -13.69 -6.21 -23.25
N PRO A 56 -14.22 -7.21 -23.99
CA PRO A 56 -15.08 -6.95 -25.14
C PRO A 56 -16.37 -6.22 -24.73
N SER A 57 -16.86 -5.31 -25.59
CA SER A 57 -18.02 -4.46 -25.31
C SER A 57 -19.35 -5.21 -25.14
N SER A 58 -19.39 -6.48 -25.52
CA SER A 58 -20.57 -7.34 -25.39
C SER A 58 -20.77 -7.90 -23.97
N PHE A 59 -19.81 -7.71 -23.06
CA PHE A 59 -19.88 -8.26 -21.71
C PHE A 59 -20.76 -7.42 -20.78
N PRO A 60 -21.70 -8.04 -20.04
CA PRO A 60 -22.43 -7.34 -19.00
C PRO A 60 -21.54 -7.03 -17.80
N LYS A 61 -21.88 -6.00 -17.01
CA LYS A 61 -21.09 -5.52 -15.86
C LYS A 61 -20.53 -6.61 -14.92
N PRO A 62 -21.29 -7.66 -14.54
CA PRO A 62 -20.75 -8.72 -13.66
C PRO A 62 -19.56 -9.48 -14.26
N TRP A 63 -19.56 -9.67 -15.58
CA TRP A 63 -18.46 -10.35 -16.28
C TRP A 63 -17.23 -9.47 -16.38
N ILE A 64 -17.40 -8.16 -16.46
CA ILE A 64 -16.31 -7.18 -16.41
C ILE A 64 -15.62 -7.26 -15.05
N THR A 65 -16.37 -7.17 -13.95
CA THR A 65 -15.83 -7.30 -12.59
C THR A 65 -15.17 -8.66 -12.34
N TYR A 66 -15.72 -9.74 -12.91
CA TYR A 66 -15.08 -11.06 -12.84
C TYR A 66 -13.73 -11.09 -13.57
N ALA A 67 -13.68 -10.56 -14.80
CA ALA A 67 -12.47 -10.51 -15.59
C ALA A 67 -11.37 -9.67 -14.93
N GLU A 68 -11.73 -8.51 -14.37
CA GLU A 68 -10.80 -7.64 -13.63
C GLU A 68 -10.18 -8.36 -12.43
N ASN A 69 -11.01 -9.03 -11.61
CA ASN A 69 -10.52 -9.82 -10.47
C ASN A 69 -9.65 -11.01 -10.90
N TYR A 70 -10.01 -11.66 -12.00
CA TYR A 70 -9.22 -12.77 -12.55
C TYR A 70 -7.84 -12.30 -13.03
N CYS A 71 -7.79 -11.20 -13.79
CA CYS A 71 -6.53 -10.60 -14.25
C CYS A 71 -5.65 -10.10 -13.10
N TRP A 72 -6.25 -9.62 -12.01
CA TRP A 72 -5.49 -9.23 -10.82
C TRP A 72 -4.92 -10.42 -10.05
N ALA A 73 -5.64 -11.55 -9.99
CA ALA A 73 -5.22 -12.73 -9.25
C ALA A 73 -4.22 -13.62 -10.03
N GLN A 74 -4.15 -13.48 -11.36
CA GLN A 74 -3.26 -14.24 -12.23
C GLN A 74 -2.03 -13.43 -12.63
N ASP A 75 -0.91 -14.11 -12.87
CA ASP A 75 0.29 -13.47 -13.39
C ASP A 75 0.05 -12.91 -14.79
N THR A 76 0.49 -11.67 -15.02
CA THR A 76 0.41 -10.99 -16.31
C THR A 76 1.79 -10.85 -16.95
N TYR A 77 1.83 -10.75 -18.27
CA TYR A 77 3.06 -10.58 -19.03
C TYR A 77 2.95 -9.41 -19.99
N TYR A 78 4.08 -8.83 -20.32
CA TYR A 78 4.18 -7.72 -21.28
C TYR A 78 4.79 -8.23 -22.59
N VAL A 79 4.17 -7.85 -23.72
CA VAL A 79 4.69 -8.11 -25.07
C VAL A 79 4.84 -6.76 -25.75
N GLN A 80 5.99 -6.54 -26.40
CA GLN A 80 6.19 -5.34 -27.21
C GLN A 80 5.26 -5.39 -28.43
N PRO A 81 4.57 -4.28 -28.76
CA PRO A 81 3.60 -4.24 -29.85
C PRO A 81 4.23 -4.45 -31.23
#